data_AF-A0A935PL76-F1
#
_entry.id   AF-A0A935PL76-F1
#
_cell.length_a   1.000
_cell.length_b   1.000
_cell.length_c   1.000
_cell.angle_alpha   90.00
_cell.angle_beta   90.00
_cell.angle_gamma   90.00
#
_symmetry.space_group_name_H-M   'P 1'
#
loop_
_entity.id
_entity.type
_entity.pdbx_description
1 polymer ?
#
loop_
_entity_poly.entity_id
_entity_poly.type
_entity_poly.pdbx_seq_one_letter_code
_entity_poly.pdbx_strand_id
1 'polypeptide(L)'
;MTKPVTPQDMFDLWQKMVNPGAYPLQSLMFPVLDAEELEKKIRELEVVEHWLKANLNMLQLTIKSLELQRQMVQGGERVRAAMETPEAPPAAAAEAEEEAANPAMWAWNMMKQAGTDAAEAMGRAVEAAGTTARDAAEVATKTVAPKRKKAVRRKRKAS
;
A
#
# COMPACT_ATOMS: atom_id res chain seq x y z
N MET A 1 -19.41 -30.52 34.40
CA MET A 1 -20.30 -30.52 33.21
C MET A 1 -20.22 -29.13 32.59
N THR A 2 -19.44 -28.97 31.52
CA THR A 2 -19.35 -27.71 30.75
C THR A 2 -20.50 -27.68 29.75
N LYS A 3 -21.47 -26.77 29.93
CA LYS A 3 -22.55 -26.59 28.97
C LYS A 3 -21.97 -26.18 27.60
N PRO A 4 -22.41 -26.79 26.49
CA PRO A 4 -21.98 -26.36 25.17
C PRO A 4 -22.49 -24.93 24.92
N VAL A 5 -21.59 -24.03 24.55
CA VAL A 5 -21.94 -22.65 24.17
C VAL A 5 -22.73 -22.73 22.87
N THR A 6 -23.99 -22.33 22.89
CA THR A 6 -24.88 -22.35 21.73
C THR A 6 -24.69 -21.08 20.88
N PRO A 7 -25.02 -21.12 19.57
CA PRO A 7 -25.03 -19.92 18.73
C PRO A 7 -25.88 -18.77 19.29
N GLN A 8 -26.93 -19.11 20.03
CA GLN A 8 -27.80 -18.18 20.75
C GLN A 8 -27.07 -17.53 21.92
N ASP A 9 -26.32 -18.29 22.71
CA ASP A 9 -25.49 -17.74 23.80
C ASP A 9 -24.44 -16.75 23.27
N MET A 10 -23.90 -17.02 22.08
CA MET A 10 -22.94 -16.13 21.40
C MET A 10 -23.61 -14.84 20.91
N PHE A 11 -24.83 -14.94 20.38
CA PHE A 11 -25.61 -13.79 19.93
C PHE A 11 -26.09 -12.92 21.10
N ASP A 12 -26.49 -13.53 22.21
CA ASP A 12 -26.87 -12.82 23.44
C ASP A 12 -25.67 -12.13 24.09
N LEU A 13 -24.50 -12.77 24.09
CA LEU A 13 -23.25 -12.15 24.52
C LEU A 13 -22.88 -10.96 23.63
N TRP A 14 -23.02 -11.11 22.31
CA TRP A 14 -22.80 -10.02 21.36
C TRP A 14 -23.76 -8.85 21.60
N GLN A 15 -25.08 -9.12 21.70
CA GLN A 15 -26.10 -8.11 21.99
C GLN A 15 -25.81 -7.34 23.28
N LYS A 16 -25.36 -8.05 24.33
CA LYS A 16 -24.96 -7.44 25.60
C LYS A 16 -23.72 -6.55 25.47
N MET A 17 -22.80 -6.87 24.55
CA MET A 17 -21.61 -6.07 24.28
C MET A 17 -21.88 -4.85 23.40
N VAL A 18 -22.72 -4.99 22.36
CA VAL A 18 -23.03 -3.87 21.45
C VAL A 18 -24.12 -2.93 21.98
N ASN A 19 -24.94 -3.37 22.92
CA ASN A 19 -25.99 -2.55 23.51
C ASN A 19 -26.01 -2.63 25.05
N PRO A 20 -24.98 -2.08 25.72
CA PRO A 20 -24.90 -2.09 27.19
C PRO A 20 -26.01 -1.27 27.86
N GLY A 21 -26.76 -0.45 27.11
CA GLY A 21 -27.85 0.38 27.61
C GLY A 21 -29.24 -0.27 27.66
N ALA A 22 -29.42 -1.46 27.08
CA ALA A 22 -30.71 -2.17 27.12
C ALA A 22 -30.95 -2.94 28.42
N TYR A 23 -29.95 -3.04 29.30
CA TYR A 23 -30.09 -3.56 30.66
C TYR A 23 -30.04 -2.38 31.65
N PRO A 24 -30.91 -2.35 32.70
CA PRO A 24 -31.08 -1.18 33.55
C PRO A 24 -29.75 -0.80 34.21
N LEU A 25 -29.13 0.24 33.65
CA LEU A 25 -27.96 1.00 34.11
C LEU A 25 -28.28 1.81 35.38
N GLN A 26 -28.96 1.21 36.36
CA GLN A 26 -29.22 1.87 37.65
C GLN A 26 -28.00 1.80 38.59
N SER A 27 -26.91 1.11 38.22
CA SER A 27 -25.74 0.88 39.09
C SER A 27 -24.38 1.25 38.51
N LEU A 28 -24.29 1.70 37.26
CA LEU A 28 -23.07 2.31 36.74
C LEU A 28 -23.27 3.83 36.77
N MET A 29 -23.15 4.37 37.98
CA MET A 29 -22.53 5.67 38.17
C MET A 29 -21.46 5.83 37.10
N PHE A 30 -21.60 6.81 36.23
CA PHE A 30 -20.45 7.37 35.52
C PHE A 30 -19.40 7.66 36.60
N PRO A 31 -18.30 6.89 36.72
CA PRO A 31 -17.17 7.43 37.44
C PRO A 31 -16.79 8.66 36.63
N VAL A 32 -16.67 9.81 37.27
CA VAL A 32 -16.32 11.08 36.63
C VAL A 32 -15.01 10.85 35.86
N LEU A 33 -15.12 10.54 34.56
CA LEU A 33 -13.97 10.34 33.69
C LEU A 33 -13.43 11.74 33.43
N ASP A 34 -12.24 12.01 33.98
CA ASP A 34 -11.46 13.18 33.64
C ASP A 34 -11.32 13.28 32.12
N ALA A 35 -11.36 14.50 31.57
CA ALA A 35 -11.33 14.72 30.13
C ALA A 35 -10.07 14.11 29.48
N GLU A 36 -8.95 14.08 30.22
CA GLU A 36 -7.72 13.43 29.77
C GLU A 36 -7.85 11.90 29.64
N GLU A 37 -8.60 11.25 30.53
CA GLU A 37 -8.80 9.80 30.47
C GLU A 37 -9.72 9.42 29.32
N LEU A 38 -10.74 10.25 29.04
CA LEU A 38 -11.58 10.12 27.85
C LEU A 38 -10.76 10.24 26.56
N GLU A 39 -9.89 11.25 26.48
CA GLU A 39 -9.02 11.47 25.32
C GLU A 39 -8.05 10.31 25.10
N LYS A 40 -7.53 9.73 26.19
CA LYS A 40 -6.71 8.52 26.14
C LYS A 40 -7.51 7.31 25.64
N LYS A 41 -8.72 7.09 26.16
CA LYS A 41 -9.62 6.01 25.71
C LYS A 41 -9.97 6.16 24.23
N ILE A 42 -10.25 7.38 23.78
CA ILE A 42 -10.55 7.66 22.37
C ILE A 42 -9.37 7.24 21.50
N ARG A 43 -8.15 7.68 21.83
CA ARG A 43 -6.93 7.29 21.07
C ARG A 43 -6.68 5.79 21.07
N GLU A 44 -6.87 5.12 22.20
CA GLU A 44 -6.74 3.65 22.26
C GLU A 44 -7.78 2.96 21.35
N LEU A 45 -9.02 3.45 21.34
CA LEU A 45 -10.09 2.93 20.49
C LEU A 45 -9.88 3.24 19.01
N GLU A 46 -9.30 4.39 18.64
CA GLU A 46 -8.94 4.73 17.26
C GLU A 46 -7.89 3.78 16.70
N VAL A 47 -6.90 3.39 17.51
CA VAL A 47 -5.90 2.39 17.11
C VAL A 47 -6.56 1.04 16.85
N VAL A 48 -7.47 0.62 17.74
CA VAL A 48 -8.25 -0.61 17.55
C VAL A 48 -9.10 -0.51 16.28
N GLU A 49 -9.77 0.60 16.05
CA GLU A 49 -10.55 0.86 14.84
C GLU A 49 -9.67 0.74 13.59
N HIS A 50 -8.48 1.32 13.61
CA HIS A 50 -7.55 1.27 12.47
C HIS A 50 -7.11 -0.16 12.16
N TRP A 51 -6.83 -0.96 13.19
CA TRP A 51 -6.49 -2.38 13.03
C TRP A 51 -7.68 -3.19 12.50
N LEU A 52 -8.90 -2.92 12.97
CA LEU A 52 -10.10 -3.58 12.46
C LEU A 52 -10.38 -3.21 10.99
N LYS A 53 -10.16 -1.95 10.60
CA LYS A 53 -10.22 -1.51 9.19
C LYS A 53 -9.19 -2.23 8.33
N ALA A 54 -7.97 -2.43 8.82
CA ALA A 54 -6.96 -3.20 8.11
C ALA A 54 -7.40 -4.67 7.89
N ASN A 55 -7.97 -5.32 8.91
CA ASN A 55 -8.53 -6.67 8.78
C ASN A 55 -9.68 -6.73 7.77
N LEU A 56 -10.58 -5.75 7.80
CA LEU A 56 -11.67 -5.65 6.84
C LEU A 56 -11.14 -5.51 5.41
N ASN A 57 -10.15 -4.64 5.19
CA ASN A 57 -9.56 -4.45 3.87
C ASN A 57 -8.91 -5.74 3.36
N MET A 58 -8.19 -6.49 4.21
CA MET A 58 -7.60 -7.77 3.83
C MET A 58 -8.66 -8.82 3.46
N LEU A 59 -9.75 -8.89 4.22
CA LEU A 59 -10.88 -9.78 3.91
C LEU A 59 -11.52 -9.40 2.57
N GLN A 60 -11.75 -8.11 2.32
CA GLN A 60 -12.30 -7.64 1.05
C GLN A 60 -11.37 -7.96 -0.14
N LEU A 61 -10.06 -7.83 0.03
CA LEU A 61 -9.08 -8.22 -1.00
C LEU A 61 -9.12 -9.74 -1.27
N THR A 62 -9.21 -10.55 -0.20
CA THR A 62 -9.34 -12.01 -0.32
C THR A 62 -10.61 -12.40 -1.07
N ILE A 63 -11.74 -11.77 -0.73
CA ILE A 63 -13.02 -11.98 -1.42
C ILE A 63 -12.89 -11.65 -2.90
N LYS A 64 -12.39 -10.46 -3.24
CA LYS A 64 -12.21 -10.05 -4.65
C LYS A 64 -11.31 -11.01 -5.42
N SER A 65 -10.26 -11.52 -4.78
CA SER A 65 -9.39 -12.52 -5.37
C SER A 65 -10.11 -13.84 -5.64
N LEU A 66 -10.90 -14.33 -4.68
CA LEU A 66 -11.73 -15.53 -4.85
C LEU A 66 -12.83 -15.32 -5.92
N GLU A 67 -13.40 -14.12 -6.02
CA GLU A 67 -14.34 -13.77 -7.08
C GLU A 67 -13.68 -13.81 -8.46
N LEU A 68 -12.45 -13.30 -8.58
CA LEU A 68 -11.66 -13.40 -9.81
C LEU A 68 -11.33 -14.85 -10.14
N GLN A 69 -10.89 -15.65 -9.16
CA GLN A 69 -10.65 -17.08 -9.35
C GLN A 69 -11.91 -17.82 -9.80
N ARG A 70 -13.06 -17.51 -9.20
CA ARG A 70 -14.35 -18.05 -9.61
C ARG A 70 -14.66 -17.67 -11.06
N GLN A 71 -14.45 -16.42 -11.44
CA GLN A 71 -14.65 -15.96 -12.82
C GLN A 71 -13.69 -16.64 -13.79
N MET A 72 -12.44 -16.92 -13.40
CA MET A 72 -11.48 -17.66 -14.21
C MET A 72 -11.91 -19.11 -14.41
N VAL A 73 -12.41 -19.79 -13.37
CA VAL A 73 -12.95 -21.16 -13.50
C VAL A 73 -14.19 -21.19 -14.39
N GLN A 74 -15.14 -20.27 -14.18
CA GLN A 74 -16.35 -20.16 -15.00
C GLN A 74 -16.06 -19.70 -16.44
N GLY A 75 -15.06 -18.84 -16.63
CA GLY A 75 -14.52 -18.46 -17.94
C GLY A 75 -13.74 -19.60 -18.58
N GLY A 76 -13.10 -20.44 -17.76
CA GLY A 76 -12.46 -21.68 -18.14
C GLY A 76 -13.44 -22.70 -18.71
N GLU A 77 -14.71 -22.71 -18.29
CA GLU A 77 -15.75 -23.51 -18.97
C GLU A 77 -15.99 -23.01 -20.41
N ARG A 78 -15.91 -21.69 -20.66
CA ARG A 78 -15.94 -21.14 -22.03
C ARG A 78 -14.67 -21.49 -22.82
N VAL A 79 -13.49 -21.46 -22.19
CA VAL A 79 -12.23 -21.87 -22.84
C VAL A 79 -12.21 -23.37 -23.10
N ARG A 80 -12.78 -24.19 -22.21
CA ARG A 80 -12.93 -25.64 -22.38
C ARG A 80 -13.93 -25.97 -23.48
N ALA A 81 -15.05 -25.24 -23.57
CA ALA A 81 -15.96 -25.30 -24.71
C ALA A 81 -15.29 -24.83 -26.02
N ALA A 82 -14.32 -23.91 -25.96
CA ALA A 82 -13.50 -23.53 -27.10
C ALA A 82 -12.40 -24.56 -27.42
N MET A 83 -11.85 -25.29 -26.44
CA MET A 83 -10.85 -26.36 -26.60
C MET A 83 -11.45 -27.70 -27.04
N GLU A 84 -12.76 -27.91 -26.86
CA GLU A 84 -13.51 -28.92 -27.61
C GLU A 84 -13.49 -28.64 -29.13
N THR A 85 -13.07 -27.44 -29.54
CA THR A 85 -12.56 -27.19 -30.89
C THR A 85 -11.04 -27.41 -30.89
N PRO A 86 -10.53 -28.43 -31.60
CA PRO A 86 -9.19 -28.96 -31.38
C PRO A 86 -8.15 -28.15 -32.16
N GLU A 87 -7.64 -27.04 -31.62
CA GLU A 87 -6.44 -26.39 -32.17
C GLU A 87 -5.77 -25.40 -31.19
N ALA A 88 -4.98 -25.88 -30.21
CA ALA A 88 -3.88 -25.09 -29.60
C ALA A 88 -2.89 -25.96 -28.79
N PRO A 89 -1.56 -25.70 -28.86
CA PRO A 89 -0.52 -26.54 -28.27
C PRO A 89 -0.32 -26.41 -26.74
N PRO A 90 0.15 -27.48 -26.06
CA PRO A 90 0.10 -27.64 -24.60
C PRO A 90 1.13 -26.82 -23.79
N ALA A 91 2.12 -26.20 -24.45
CA ALA A 91 3.21 -25.50 -23.74
C ALA A 91 2.80 -24.14 -23.14
N ALA A 92 1.86 -23.43 -23.77
CA ALA A 92 1.39 -22.12 -23.29
C ALA A 92 0.35 -22.21 -22.16
N ALA A 93 -0.25 -23.39 -21.94
CA ALA A 93 -1.29 -23.60 -20.94
C ALA A 93 -0.71 -23.84 -19.53
N ALA A 94 0.46 -24.48 -19.43
CA ALA A 94 1.07 -24.86 -18.16
C ALA A 94 1.62 -23.65 -17.38
N GLU A 95 2.20 -22.66 -18.07
CA GLU A 95 2.73 -21.43 -17.44
C GLU A 95 1.61 -20.50 -16.94
N ALA A 96 0.45 -20.50 -17.60
CA ALA A 96 -0.72 -19.73 -17.19
C ALA A 96 -1.45 -20.36 -15.98
N GLU A 97 -1.35 -21.68 -15.80
CA GLU A 97 -2.05 -22.42 -14.74
C GLU A 97 -1.36 -22.28 -13.37
N GLU A 98 -0.02 -22.20 -13.34
CA GLU A 98 0.76 -22.03 -12.10
C GLU A 98 0.61 -20.61 -11.51
N GLU A 99 0.52 -19.58 -12.36
CA GLU A 99 0.30 -18.18 -11.94
C GLU A 99 -1.16 -17.93 -11.50
N ALA A 100 -2.13 -18.66 -12.08
CA ALA A 100 -3.54 -18.58 -11.69
C ALA A 100 -3.85 -19.33 -10.37
N ALA A 101 -3.07 -20.35 -10.01
CA ALA A 101 -3.38 -21.26 -8.91
C ALA A 101 -3.11 -20.68 -7.50
N ASN A 102 -2.27 -19.65 -7.36
CA ASN A 102 -1.97 -19.06 -6.05
C ASN A 102 -2.14 -17.53 -6.02
N PRO A 103 -3.27 -17.02 -5.52
CA PRO A 103 -3.57 -15.59 -5.51
C PRO A 103 -2.66 -14.81 -4.55
N ALA A 104 -2.08 -15.50 -3.55
CA ALA A 104 -1.07 -14.92 -2.68
C ALA A 104 0.25 -14.66 -3.44
N MET A 105 0.57 -15.48 -4.45
CA MET A 105 1.71 -15.24 -5.33
C MET A 105 1.47 -14.05 -6.26
N TRP A 106 0.24 -13.83 -6.75
CA TRP A 106 -0.10 -12.62 -7.49
C TRP A 106 0.08 -11.34 -6.64
N ALA A 107 -0.44 -11.35 -5.41
CA ALA A 107 -0.29 -10.22 -4.49
C ALA A 107 1.19 -9.96 -4.12
N TRP A 108 1.97 -11.02 -3.91
CA TRP A 108 3.40 -10.94 -3.66
C TRP A 108 4.18 -10.40 -4.87
N ASN A 109 3.85 -10.89 -6.07
CA ASN A 109 4.47 -10.43 -7.32
C ASN A 109 4.13 -8.95 -7.59
N MET A 110 2.90 -8.51 -7.35
CA MET A 110 2.50 -7.10 -7.44
C MET A 110 3.28 -6.20 -6.47
N MET A 111 3.44 -6.62 -5.21
CA MET A 111 4.23 -5.84 -4.23
C MET A 111 5.72 -5.81 -4.60
N LYS A 112 6.27 -6.92 -5.12
CA LYS A 112 7.64 -6.98 -5.63
C LYS A 112 7.84 -6.04 -6.82
N GLN A 113 6.87 -6.00 -7.75
CA GLN A 113 6.89 -5.16 -8.94
C GLN A 113 6.77 -3.67 -8.59
N ALA A 114 5.89 -3.33 -7.64
CA ALA A 114 5.80 -1.96 -7.11
C ALA A 114 7.10 -1.53 -6.40
N GLY A 115 7.78 -2.45 -5.71
CA GLY A 115 9.08 -2.20 -5.10
C GLY A 115 10.21 -1.97 -6.13
N THR A 116 10.22 -2.74 -7.22
CA THR A 116 11.20 -2.55 -8.31
C THR A 116 10.97 -1.25 -9.07
N ASP A 117 9.70 -0.90 -9.34
CA ASP A 117 9.35 0.32 -10.06
C ASP A 117 9.67 1.57 -9.23
N ALA A 118 9.44 1.52 -7.91
CA ALA A 118 9.82 2.59 -6.99
C ALA A 118 11.35 2.74 -6.90
N ALA A 119 12.09 1.64 -6.86
CA ALA A 119 13.55 1.65 -6.87
C ALA A 119 14.12 2.19 -8.20
N GLU A 120 13.51 1.83 -9.32
CA GLU A 120 13.90 2.31 -10.65
C GLU A 120 13.58 3.81 -10.84
N ALA A 121 12.40 4.26 -10.37
CA ALA A 121 12.02 5.66 -10.38
C ALA A 121 12.98 6.51 -9.52
N MET A 122 13.39 5.99 -8.37
CA MET A 122 14.39 6.65 -7.52
C MET A 122 15.79 6.64 -8.16
N GLY A 123 16.18 5.54 -8.82
CA GLY A 123 17.43 5.45 -9.58
C GLY A 123 17.49 6.48 -10.73
N ARG A 124 16.40 6.62 -11.50
CA ARG A 124 16.29 7.63 -12.56
C ARG A 124 16.30 9.06 -12.01
N ALA A 125 15.68 9.30 -10.86
CA ALA A 125 15.71 10.61 -10.20
C ALA A 125 17.12 10.98 -9.69
N VAL A 126 17.86 10.01 -9.14
CA VAL A 126 19.24 10.20 -8.67
C VAL A 126 20.20 10.41 -9.85
N GLU A 127 20.01 9.71 -10.95
CA GLU A 127 20.84 9.91 -12.15
C GLU A 127 20.59 11.28 -12.79
N ALA A 128 19.32 11.71 -12.90
CA ALA A 128 18.94 13.04 -13.36
C ALA A 128 19.50 14.16 -12.45
N ALA A 129 19.55 13.94 -11.15
CA ALA A 129 20.19 14.86 -10.20
C ALA A 129 21.72 14.87 -10.36
N GLY A 130 22.34 13.73 -10.68
CA GLY A 130 23.78 13.61 -10.92
C GLY A 130 24.24 14.27 -12.23
N THR A 131 23.46 14.16 -13.30
CA THR A 131 23.76 14.79 -14.60
C THR A 131 23.61 16.31 -14.53
N THR A 132 22.55 16.81 -13.90
CA THR A 132 22.35 18.25 -13.66
C THR A 132 23.44 18.86 -12.77
N ALA A 133 23.92 18.13 -11.75
CA ALA A 133 25.05 18.56 -10.92
C ALA A 133 26.39 18.58 -11.69
N ARG A 134 26.62 17.61 -12.58
CA ARG A 134 27.81 17.58 -13.45
C ARG A 134 27.80 18.69 -14.50
N ASP A 135 26.66 18.95 -15.12
CA ASP A 135 26.50 20.05 -16.09
C ASP A 135 26.69 21.42 -15.41
N ALA A 136 26.18 21.60 -14.20
CA ALA A 136 26.41 22.82 -13.40
C ALA A 136 27.90 23.01 -13.04
N ALA A 137 28.61 21.92 -12.74
CA ALA A 137 30.05 21.95 -12.45
C ALA A 137 30.91 22.22 -13.71
N GLU A 138 30.50 21.74 -14.88
CA GLU A 138 31.17 22.04 -16.16
C GLU A 138 30.97 23.50 -16.60
N VAL A 139 29.78 24.06 -16.36
CA VAL A 139 29.50 25.49 -16.62
C VAL A 139 30.29 26.40 -15.67
N ALA A 140 30.44 26.02 -14.40
CA ALA A 140 31.24 26.75 -13.41
C ALA A 140 32.75 26.73 -13.72
N THR A 141 33.26 25.66 -14.32
CA THR A 141 34.69 25.56 -14.69
C THR A 141 35.02 26.28 -16.01
N LYS A 142 34.07 26.40 -16.95
CA LYS A 142 34.22 27.22 -18.17
C LYS A 142 34.15 28.73 -17.92
N THR A 143 33.52 29.18 -16.83
CA THR A 143 33.36 30.61 -16.50
C THR A 143 34.54 31.22 -15.73
N VAL A 144 35.47 30.41 -15.20
CA VAL A 144 36.66 30.86 -14.46
C VAL A 144 37.96 30.55 -15.23
N ALA A 145 38.10 31.05 -16.46
CA ALA A 145 39.38 31.09 -17.16
C ALA A 145 39.89 32.55 -17.24
N PRO A 146 40.98 32.95 -16.55
CA PRO A 146 41.35 34.35 -16.45
C PRO A 146 42.06 34.83 -17.73
N LYS A 147 41.45 35.77 -18.46
CA LYS A 147 42.13 36.54 -19.52
C LYS A 147 43.05 37.59 -18.88
N ARG A 148 44.35 37.28 -18.75
CA ARG A 148 45.39 38.30 -18.53
C ARG A 148 45.53 39.18 -19.77
N LYS A 149 45.04 40.43 -19.71
CA LYS A 149 45.49 41.53 -20.58
C LYS A 149 45.79 42.76 -19.73
N LYS A 150 47.07 43.00 -19.43
CA LYS A 150 47.51 44.28 -18.84
C LYS A 150 47.43 45.37 -19.92
N ALA A 151 46.44 46.23 -19.79
CA ALA A 151 46.25 47.40 -20.61
C ALA A 151 47.28 48.50 -20.26
N VAL A 152 47.87 49.07 -21.31
CA VAL A 152 48.67 50.30 -21.32
C VAL A 152 47.80 51.47 -20.81
N ARG A 153 48.21 52.13 -19.72
CA ARG A 153 47.53 53.30 -19.16
C ARG A 153 48.31 54.57 -19.51
N ARG A 154 47.76 55.38 -20.41
CA ARG A 154 48.30 56.69 -20.83
C ARG A 154 47.49 57.82 -20.18
N LYS A 155 48.21 58.76 -19.53
CA LYS A 155 47.84 60.17 -19.21
C LYS A 155 46.71 60.38 -18.16
N ARG A 156 46.68 61.39 -17.28
CA ARG A 156 47.23 62.77 -17.32
C ARG A 156 47.18 63.44 -15.92
N LYS A 157 48.14 64.36 -15.67
CA LYS A 157 48.12 65.65 -14.92
C LYS A 157 47.64 65.74 -13.45
N ALA A 158 48.51 66.27 -12.56
CA ALA A 158 48.31 67.53 -11.83
C ALA A 158 49.60 67.97 -11.09
N SER A 159 50.21 69.08 -11.55
CA SER A 159 50.77 70.20 -10.80
C SER A 159 51.07 71.32 -11.80
#